data_AF-A0A0N8NZY5-F1
#
_entry.id   AF-A0A0N8NZY5-F1
#
_cell.length_a   1.000
_cell.length_b   1.000
_cell.length_c   1.000
_cell.angle_alpha   90.00
_cell.angle_beta   90.00
_cell.angle_gamma   90.00
#
_symmetry.space_group_name_H-M   'P 1'
#
loop_
_entity.id
_entity.type
_entity.pdbx_description
1 polymer ?
#
loop_
_entity_poly.entity_id
_entity_poly.type
_entity_poly.pdbx_seq_one_letter_code
_entity_poly.pdbx_strand_id
1 'polypeptide(L)'
;MENTGRRRNVARVNAEDNALDQITKEAEARLAARRQARAEAREIRMRELERQQKEQELNADRVFDLQNISGGNIVIDTHSNNSPRLIYGGLLNATRTSASRRSSEDSLEEDGRSFRDFKNELKDVEERFRKAMITNAQLENDRASQVFEVKLLKDKCEIIQESYVQLQREFKEKLRDCNLIKRNLDRTTLELNLVQGQLNERDHLISEHGLIIVAIENSDGSDAKRALVSVENANVLASVQGSLDDRLKKFSDEKQKLLSEVHLLHKQLDEHKSGVMVRSSFTHGAEEDYETQTSGNFRTIGGSRDCK
;
A
#
# COMPACT_ATOMS: atom_id res chain seq x y z
N MET A 1 -31.22 -45.23 2.36
CA MET A 1 -31.12 -44.50 1.08
C MET A 1 -30.03 -43.46 1.24
N GLU A 2 -28.85 -43.72 0.67
CA GLU A 2 -27.74 -42.77 0.60
C GLU A 2 -28.11 -41.60 -0.31
N ASN A 3 -27.93 -40.37 0.16
CA ASN A 3 -27.91 -39.19 -0.71
C ASN A 3 -26.46 -38.81 -0.99
N THR A 4 -25.90 -39.44 -2.03
CA THR A 4 -24.69 -38.99 -2.71
C THR A 4 -25.04 -37.82 -3.62
N GLY A 5 -24.53 -36.61 -3.34
CA GLY A 5 -24.62 -35.54 -4.33
C GLY A 5 -24.25 -34.15 -3.84
N ARG A 6 -22.99 -33.74 -4.05
CA ARG A 6 -22.51 -32.40 -4.51
C ARG A 6 -21.06 -32.17 -4.08
N ARG A 7 -20.11 -32.75 -4.80
CA ARG A 7 -18.68 -32.39 -4.74
C ARG A 7 -18.08 -32.06 -6.12
N ARG A 8 -18.91 -31.72 -7.11
CA ARG A 8 -18.45 -31.46 -8.50
C ARG A 8 -18.27 -29.97 -8.89
N ASN A 9 -18.78 -29.02 -8.10
CA ASN A 9 -18.73 -27.60 -8.49
C ASN A 9 -17.42 -26.89 -8.16
N VAL A 10 -16.78 -27.21 -7.03
CA VAL A 10 -15.58 -26.48 -6.58
C VAL A 10 -14.35 -26.76 -7.49
N ALA A 11 -14.22 -27.99 -7.98
CA ALA A 11 -13.10 -28.36 -8.86
C ALA A 11 -13.23 -27.81 -10.29
N ARG A 12 -14.46 -27.62 -10.81
CA ARG A 12 -14.68 -27.00 -12.13
C ARG A 12 -14.44 -25.51 -12.12
N VAL A 13 -14.89 -24.80 -11.08
CA VAL A 13 -14.64 -23.35 -10.92
C VAL A 13 -13.14 -23.07 -10.84
N ASN A 14 -12.38 -23.87 -10.09
CA ASN A 14 -10.92 -23.71 -10.02
C ASN A 14 -10.21 -24.01 -11.36
N ALA A 15 -10.71 -24.95 -12.16
CA ALA A 15 -10.13 -25.27 -13.47
C ALA A 15 -10.47 -24.18 -14.51
N GLU A 16 -11.66 -23.62 -14.44
CA GLU A 16 -12.10 -22.50 -15.28
C GLU A 16 -11.36 -21.21 -14.92
N ASP A 17 -11.21 -20.90 -13.63
CA ASP A 17 -10.44 -19.73 -13.17
C ASP A 17 -8.96 -19.84 -13.56
N ASN A 18 -8.35 -21.03 -13.40
CA ASN A 18 -6.98 -21.28 -13.87
C ASN A 18 -6.84 -21.14 -15.40
N ALA A 19 -7.88 -21.49 -16.17
CA ALA A 19 -7.87 -21.32 -17.61
C ALA A 19 -8.00 -19.84 -18.00
N LEU A 20 -8.83 -19.07 -17.30
CA LEU A 20 -8.98 -17.62 -17.51
C LEU A 20 -7.69 -16.85 -17.17
N ASP A 21 -6.98 -17.25 -16.11
CA ASP A 21 -5.69 -16.69 -15.74
C ASP A 21 -4.62 -16.97 -16.81
N GLN A 22 -4.59 -18.19 -17.35
CA GLN A 22 -3.67 -18.54 -18.45
C GLN A 22 -3.95 -17.73 -19.72
N ILE A 23 -5.23 -17.58 -20.09
CA ILE A 23 -5.63 -16.77 -21.25
C ILE A 23 -5.21 -15.31 -21.05
N THR A 24 -5.39 -14.77 -19.85
CA THR A 24 -5.03 -13.38 -19.53
C THR A 24 -3.52 -13.18 -19.61
N LYS A 25 -2.75 -14.10 -19.01
CA LYS A 25 -1.28 -14.07 -19.03
C LYS A 25 -0.72 -14.24 -20.44
N GLU A 26 -1.32 -15.11 -21.25
CA GLU A 26 -0.94 -15.30 -22.65
C GLU A 26 -1.27 -14.07 -23.51
N ALA A 27 -2.43 -13.45 -23.28
CA ALA A 27 -2.81 -12.21 -23.95
C ALA A 27 -1.87 -11.05 -23.58
N GLU A 28 -1.47 -10.94 -22.31
CA GLU A 28 -0.50 -9.96 -21.85
C GLU A 28 0.88 -10.20 -22.46
N ALA A 29 1.36 -11.45 -22.46
CA ALA A 29 2.63 -11.81 -23.09
C ALA A 29 2.65 -11.50 -24.60
N ARG A 30 1.55 -11.81 -25.31
CA ARG A 30 1.40 -11.43 -26.73
C ARG A 30 1.41 -9.93 -26.93
N LEU A 31 0.74 -9.17 -26.06
CA LEU A 31 0.74 -7.71 -26.14
C LEU A 31 2.14 -7.13 -25.86
N ALA A 32 2.85 -7.66 -24.86
CA ALA A 32 4.22 -7.28 -24.53
C ALA A 32 5.19 -7.58 -25.69
N ALA A 33 5.10 -8.76 -26.31
CA ALA A 33 5.90 -9.10 -27.49
C ALA A 33 5.61 -8.14 -28.66
N ARG A 34 4.34 -7.77 -28.86
CA ARG A 34 3.97 -6.79 -29.90
C ARG A 34 4.52 -5.39 -29.60
N ARG A 35 4.55 -4.98 -28.32
CA ARG A 35 5.17 -3.72 -27.88
C ARG A 35 6.67 -3.74 -28.11
N GLN A 36 7.34 -4.84 -27.79
CA GLN A 36 8.77 -5.02 -28.02
C GLN A 36 9.11 -4.98 -29.51
N ALA A 37 8.38 -5.72 -30.35
CA ALA A 37 8.59 -5.69 -31.80
C ALA A 37 8.36 -4.30 -32.41
N ARG A 38 7.38 -3.54 -31.90
CA ARG A 38 7.19 -2.13 -32.29
C ARG A 38 8.36 -1.26 -31.84
N ALA A 39 8.88 -1.45 -30.63
CA ALA A 39 10.04 -0.72 -30.13
C ALA A 39 11.31 -1.03 -30.95
N GLU A 40 11.58 -2.30 -31.24
CA GLU A 40 12.69 -2.74 -32.09
C GLU A 40 12.54 -2.19 -33.52
N ALA A 41 11.32 -2.20 -34.08
CA ALA A 41 11.07 -1.59 -35.40
C ALA A 41 11.30 -0.07 -35.39
N ARG A 42 11.00 0.62 -34.29
CA ARG A 42 11.34 2.06 -34.11
C ARG A 42 12.84 2.23 -34.05
N GLU A 43 13.55 1.40 -33.29
CA GLU A 43 15.00 1.45 -33.13
C GLU A 43 15.74 1.20 -34.45
N ILE A 44 15.34 0.18 -35.22
CA ILE A 44 15.92 -0.12 -36.54
C ILE A 44 15.71 1.06 -37.49
N ARG A 45 14.50 1.63 -37.50
CA ARG A 45 14.20 2.79 -38.35
C ARG A 45 15.00 4.02 -37.93
N MET A 46 15.19 4.27 -36.63
CA MET A 46 16.03 5.37 -36.14
C MET A 46 17.48 5.21 -36.55
N ARG A 47 18.03 3.99 -36.40
CA ARG A 47 19.41 3.66 -36.80
C ARG A 47 19.63 3.82 -38.31
N GLU A 48 18.65 3.46 -39.13
CA GLU A 48 18.73 3.63 -40.59
C GLU A 48 18.69 5.11 -41.00
N LEU A 49 17.93 5.94 -40.29
CA LEU A 49 17.87 7.37 -40.57
C LEU A 49 19.14 8.10 -40.17
N GLU A 50 19.73 7.72 -39.04
CA GLU A 50 21.05 8.19 -38.63
C GLU A 50 22.11 7.80 -39.68
N ARG A 51 22.02 6.58 -40.22
CA ARG A 51 22.89 6.11 -41.30
C ARG A 51 22.72 6.94 -42.57
N GLN A 52 21.48 7.23 -42.98
CA GLN A 52 21.19 8.07 -44.15
C GLN A 52 21.67 9.51 -43.96
N GLN A 53 21.46 10.11 -42.78
CA GLN A 53 21.99 11.44 -42.47
C GLN A 53 23.51 11.48 -42.56
N LYS A 54 24.19 10.49 -41.98
CA LYS A 54 25.65 10.39 -42.02
C LYS A 54 26.18 10.16 -43.44
N GLU A 55 25.49 9.37 -44.26
CA GLU A 55 25.85 9.15 -45.66
C GLU A 55 25.66 10.43 -46.51
N GLN A 56 24.60 11.19 -46.24
CA GLN A 56 24.37 12.49 -46.88
C GLN A 56 25.40 13.54 -46.47
N GLU A 57 25.81 13.58 -45.20
CA GLU A 57 26.88 14.46 -44.72
C GLU A 57 28.22 14.12 -45.41
N LEU A 58 28.60 12.84 -45.45
CA LEU A 58 29.79 12.38 -46.17
C LEU A 58 29.74 12.63 -47.68
N ASN A 59 28.54 12.64 -48.27
CA ASN A 59 28.36 12.97 -49.69
C ASN A 59 28.45 14.49 -49.92
N ALA A 60 27.90 15.29 -49.02
CA ALA A 60 28.03 16.75 -49.04
C ALA A 60 29.49 17.19 -48.88
N ASP A 61 30.23 16.57 -47.97
CA ASP A 61 31.67 16.81 -47.78
C ASP A 61 32.46 16.46 -49.04
N ARG A 62 32.18 15.30 -49.66
CA ARG A 62 32.83 14.90 -50.92
C ARG A 62 32.53 15.86 -52.06
N VAL A 63 31.29 16.32 -52.20
CA VAL A 63 30.91 17.29 -53.23
C VAL A 63 31.57 18.64 -52.97
N PHE A 64 31.63 19.07 -51.71
CA PHE A 64 32.30 20.30 -51.28
C PHE A 64 33.81 20.26 -51.59
N ASP A 65 34.49 19.16 -51.26
CA ASP A 65 35.91 18.96 -51.56
C ASP A 65 36.19 18.95 -53.08
N LEU A 66 35.34 18.26 -53.86
CA LEU A 66 35.48 18.20 -55.31
C LEU A 66 35.27 19.58 -55.96
N GLN A 67 34.34 20.37 -55.42
CA GLN A 67 34.04 21.72 -55.89
C GLN A 67 35.14 22.72 -55.51
N ASN A 68 35.85 22.48 -54.41
CA ASN A 68 37.03 23.25 -54.00
C ASN A 68 38.27 22.93 -54.86
N ILE A 69 38.46 21.66 -55.25
CA ILE A 69 39.57 21.23 -56.12
C ILE A 69 39.37 21.69 -57.57
N SER A 70 38.14 21.71 -58.07
CA SER A 70 37.84 22.16 -59.44
C SER A 70 37.74 23.70 -59.58
N GLY A 71 37.85 24.43 -58.47
CA GLY A 71 37.83 25.90 -58.39
C GLY A 71 39.19 26.53 -58.05
N GLY A 72 40.30 25.85 -58.35
CA GLY A 72 41.65 26.27 -58.00
C GLY A 72 42.05 27.65 -58.53
N ASN A 73 41.83 28.69 -57.73
CA ASN A 73 42.73 29.83 -57.61
C ASN A 73 43.23 29.86 -56.16
N ILE A 74 44.47 29.42 -56.00
CA ILE A 74 45.22 29.44 -54.75
C ILE A 74 45.50 30.90 -54.36
N VAL A 75 44.96 31.33 -53.22
CA VAL A 75 45.66 32.26 -52.32
C VAL A 75 45.55 31.65 -50.93
N ILE A 76 46.68 31.12 -50.46
CA ILE A 76 46.89 30.77 -49.06
C ILE A 76 46.92 32.10 -48.31
N ASP A 77 45.91 32.37 -47.48
CA ASP A 77 46.07 33.31 -46.38
C ASP A 77 45.74 32.58 -45.07
N THR A 78 46.82 32.25 -44.37
CA THR A 78 46.81 31.84 -42.98
C THR A 78 46.20 32.96 -42.15
N HIS A 79 45.22 32.62 -41.30
CA HIS A 79 44.76 33.30 -40.07
C HIS A 79 43.24 33.51 -40.04
N SER A 80 42.50 32.50 -39.54
CA SER A 80 41.37 32.80 -38.65
C SER A 80 40.93 31.56 -37.89
N ASN A 81 41.39 31.46 -36.64
CA ASN A 81 40.70 30.68 -35.63
C ASN A 81 39.38 31.39 -35.35
N ASN A 82 38.25 30.85 -35.80
CA ASN A 82 36.99 31.01 -35.07
C ASN A 82 35.98 29.92 -35.43
N SER A 83 35.70 29.12 -34.41
CA SER A 83 34.64 28.12 -34.32
C SER A 83 33.25 28.78 -34.40
N PRO A 84 32.26 28.21 -35.12
CA PRO A 84 30.91 28.76 -35.11
C PRO A 84 30.16 28.21 -33.89
N ARG A 85 29.93 29.05 -32.89
CA ARG A 85 28.89 28.81 -31.89
C ARG A 85 27.55 29.29 -32.45
N LEU A 86 26.58 28.37 -32.45
CA LEU A 86 25.15 28.65 -32.53
C LEU A 86 24.77 29.77 -31.56
N ILE A 87 24.06 30.80 -32.04
CA ILE A 87 23.01 31.45 -31.26
C ILE A 87 21.76 31.60 -32.12
N TYR A 88 20.72 30.94 -31.62
CA TYR A 88 19.32 31.02 -31.96
C TYR A 88 18.78 32.45 -31.78
N GLY A 89 17.89 32.87 -32.68
CA GLY A 89 16.79 33.76 -32.32
C GLY A 89 16.89 35.22 -32.78
N GLY A 90 16.05 35.53 -33.77
CA GLY A 90 15.11 36.65 -33.58
C GLY A 90 15.49 37.99 -34.20
N LEU A 91 14.73 38.33 -35.23
CA LEU A 91 14.27 39.67 -35.61
C LEU A 91 15.27 40.59 -36.34
N LEU A 92 15.00 40.62 -37.65
CA LEU A 92 15.32 41.66 -38.61
C LEU A 92 15.03 43.07 -38.06
N ASN A 93 16.05 43.92 -37.97
CA ASN A 93 15.87 45.35 -38.18
C ASN A 93 17.13 45.94 -38.83
N ALA A 94 17.16 45.95 -40.16
CA ALA A 94 18.21 46.55 -40.96
C ALA A 94 17.72 47.85 -41.60
N THR A 95 17.54 48.91 -40.80
CA THR A 95 17.50 50.28 -41.32
C THR A 95 18.94 50.72 -41.61
N ARG A 96 19.44 50.38 -42.80
CA ARG A 96 20.63 50.99 -43.40
C ARG A 96 20.18 51.91 -44.53
N THR A 97 19.94 53.17 -44.21
CA THR A 97 19.80 54.24 -45.21
C THR A 97 21.00 55.17 -45.09
N SER A 98 22.07 54.85 -45.79
CA SER A 98 23.14 55.79 -46.13
C SER A 98 23.17 55.96 -47.64
N ALA A 99 22.73 57.16 -48.05
CA ALA A 99 22.99 57.91 -49.27
C ALA A 99 23.66 57.21 -50.47
N SER A 100 23.07 57.40 -51.67
CA SER A 100 23.82 57.93 -52.82
C SER A 100 22.93 58.38 -53.99
N ARG A 101 23.05 59.68 -54.31
CA ARG A 101 23.14 60.28 -55.65
C ARG A 101 21.93 60.26 -56.61
N ARG A 102 21.33 61.45 -56.69
CA ARG A 102 20.82 62.08 -57.93
C ARG A 102 21.92 62.04 -59.00
N SER A 103 21.65 61.43 -60.15
CA SER A 103 22.32 61.74 -61.41
C SER A 103 21.35 61.47 -62.54
N SER A 104 20.97 62.55 -63.21
CA SER A 104 20.21 62.59 -64.45
C SER A 104 21.19 62.51 -65.62
N GLU A 105 21.04 61.53 -66.50
CA GLU A 105 21.39 61.73 -67.91
C GLU A 105 20.67 60.72 -68.81
N ASP A 106 20.15 61.31 -69.87
CA ASP A 106 19.41 60.80 -71.01
C ASP A 106 20.33 59.99 -71.93
N SER A 107 19.93 58.80 -72.36
CA SER A 107 20.56 58.11 -73.48
C SER A 107 19.67 57.01 -74.05
N LEU A 108 19.07 57.34 -75.19
CA LEU A 108 18.43 56.47 -76.16
C LEU A 108 19.44 55.48 -76.77
N GLU A 109 19.40 54.22 -76.36
CA GLU A 109 19.91 53.08 -77.13
C GLU A 109 18.98 51.88 -76.87
N GLU A 110 17.90 51.78 -77.65
CA GLU A 110 16.90 50.71 -77.57
C GLU A 110 17.39 49.35 -78.13
N ASP A 111 18.63 49.28 -78.65
CA ASP A 111 19.29 48.03 -79.07
C ASP A 111 20.39 47.55 -78.09
N GLY A 112 20.48 48.18 -76.91
CA GLY A 112 21.63 48.10 -76.01
C GLY A 112 21.38 47.43 -74.66
N ARG A 113 20.50 46.42 -74.53
CA ARG A 113 20.69 45.45 -73.43
C ARG A 113 22.00 44.73 -73.71
N SER A 114 23.11 45.31 -73.24
CA SER A 114 24.45 44.81 -73.49
C SER A 114 24.47 43.34 -73.13
N PHE A 115 25.07 42.50 -73.97
CA PHE A 115 25.26 41.06 -73.69
C PHE A 115 25.82 40.81 -72.26
N ARG A 116 26.57 41.79 -71.73
CA ARG A 116 27.05 41.84 -70.35
C ARG A 116 25.94 41.90 -69.29
N ASP A 117 24.86 42.64 -69.54
CA ASP A 117 23.72 42.78 -68.63
C ASP A 117 22.88 41.50 -68.63
N PHE A 118 22.64 40.90 -69.79
CA PHE A 118 22.03 39.55 -69.87
C PHE A 118 22.88 38.49 -69.17
N LYS A 119 24.22 38.58 -69.26
CA LYS A 119 25.13 37.68 -68.53
C LYS A 119 25.07 37.90 -67.01
N ASN A 120 24.88 39.14 -66.56
CA ASN A 120 24.71 39.44 -65.14
C ASN A 120 23.34 38.99 -64.62
N GLU A 121 22.28 39.23 -65.37
CA GLU A 121 20.92 38.79 -65.03
C GLU A 121 20.83 37.25 -65.01
N LEU A 122 21.47 36.59 -65.96
CA LEU A 122 21.60 35.13 -65.97
C LEU A 122 22.32 34.63 -64.71
N LYS A 123 23.44 35.26 -64.33
CA LYS A 123 24.15 34.93 -63.08
C LYS A 123 23.31 35.16 -61.83
N ASP A 124 22.54 36.25 -61.78
CA ASP A 124 21.65 36.54 -60.65
C ASP A 124 20.53 35.50 -60.54
N VAL A 125 19.97 35.08 -61.67
CA VAL A 125 18.97 34.00 -61.72
C VAL A 125 19.59 32.66 -61.33
N GLU A 126 20.79 32.33 -61.82
CA GLU A 126 21.55 31.14 -61.43
C GLU A 126 21.85 31.11 -59.93
N GLU A 127 22.27 32.24 -59.34
CA GLU A 127 22.55 32.33 -57.91
C GLU A 127 21.27 32.20 -57.06
N ARG A 128 20.15 32.80 -57.51
CA ARG A 128 18.84 32.63 -56.88
C ARG A 128 18.36 31.20 -56.93
N PHE A 129 18.51 30.52 -58.07
CA PHE A 129 18.18 29.12 -58.23
C PHE A 129 19.03 28.25 -57.29
N ARG A 130 20.34 28.50 -57.21
CA ARG A 130 21.24 27.80 -56.28
C ARG A 130 20.80 27.97 -54.83
N LYS A 131 20.47 29.20 -54.41
CA LYS A 131 19.97 29.50 -53.06
C LYS A 131 18.66 28.76 -52.79
N ALA A 132 17.72 28.78 -53.74
CA ALA A 132 16.44 28.08 -53.62
C ALA A 132 16.64 26.55 -53.48
N MET A 133 17.54 25.96 -54.26
CA MET A 133 17.87 24.53 -54.19
C MET A 133 18.45 24.15 -52.81
N ILE A 134 19.37 24.97 -52.27
CA ILE A 134 19.94 24.73 -50.93
C ILE A 134 18.84 24.82 -49.86
N THR A 135 17.99 25.84 -49.91
CA THR A 135 16.89 25.97 -48.95
C THR A 135 15.87 24.85 -49.09
N ASN A 136 15.59 24.38 -50.31
CA ASN A 136 14.67 23.28 -50.53
C ASN A 136 15.23 21.97 -49.94
N ALA A 137 16.52 21.69 -50.14
CA ALA A 137 17.18 20.54 -49.51
C ALA A 137 17.16 20.63 -47.97
N GLN A 138 17.38 21.82 -47.41
CA GLN A 138 17.26 22.03 -45.97
C GLN A 138 15.84 21.76 -45.46
N LEU A 139 14.83 22.28 -46.16
CA LEU A 139 13.41 22.06 -45.82
C LEU A 139 13.02 20.58 -45.92
N GLU A 140 13.59 19.83 -46.86
CA GLU A 140 13.37 18.38 -46.97
C GLU A 140 13.95 17.64 -45.76
N ASN A 141 15.14 18.02 -45.28
CA ASN A 141 15.76 17.47 -44.07
C ASN A 141 14.94 17.80 -42.81
N ASP A 142 14.51 19.05 -42.67
CA ASP A 142 13.69 19.49 -41.53
C ASP A 142 12.33 18.78 -41.54
N ARG A 143 11.70 18.65 -42.72
CA ARG A 143 10.45 17.89 -42.90
C ARG A 143 10.64 16.43 -42.51
N ALA A 144 11.71 15.79 -42.97
CA ALA A 144 11.99 14.40 -42.62
C ALA A 144 12.14 14.25 -41.09
N SER A 145 12.93 15.12 -40.46
CA SER A 145 13.15 15.15 -39.02
C SER A 145 11.85 15.33 -38.23
N GLN A 146 11.01 16.29 -38.60
CA GLN A 146 9.70 16.50 -37.97
C GLN A 146 8.76 15.31 -38.15
N VAL A 147 8.77 14.66 -39.32
CA VAL A 147 7.97 13.45 -39.56
C VAL A 147 8.38 12.32 -38.60
N PHE A 148 9.66 12.17 -38.30
CA PHE A 148 10.12 11.19 -37.31
C PHE A 148 9.71 11.56 -35.89
N GLU A 149 9.83 12.83 -35.52
CA GLU A 149 9.41 13.30 -34.20
C GLU A 149 7.91 13.08 -33.97
N VAL A 150 7.07 13.45 -34.95
CA VAL A 150 5.62 13.18 -34.88
C VAL A 150 5.34 11.69 -34.73
N LYS A 151 6.09 10.84 -35.45
CA LYS A 151 5.93 9.39 -35.31
C LYS A 151 6.25 8.94 -33.89
N LEU A 152 7.38 9.37 -33.34
CA LEU A 152 7.81 9.05 -31.97
C LEU A 152 6.82 9.53 -30.91
N LEU A 153 6.20 10.70 -31.11
CA LEU A 153 5.19 11.23 -30.20
C LEU A 153 3.89 10.42 -30.26
N LYS A 154 3.39 10.08 -31.45
CA LYS A 154 2.21 9.18 -31.60
C LYS A 154 2.45 7.85 -30.90
N ASP A 155 3.63 7.32 -31.14
CA ASP A 155 4.17 6.11 -30.58
C ASP A 155 4.23 6.12 -29.04
N LYS A 156 4.55 7.27 -28.41
CA LYS A 156 4.49 7.48 -26.95
C LYS A 156 3.05 7.65 -26.46
N CYS A 157 2.21 8.37 -27.19
CA CYS A 157 0.80 8.55 -26.86
C CYS A 157 0.06 7.21 -26.81
N GLU A 158 0.31 6.32 -27.77
CA GLU A 158 -0.26 4.96 -27.79
C GLU A 158 0.13 4.16 -26.53
N ILE A 159 1.41 4.20 -26.13
CA ILE A 159 1.88 3.50 -24.92
C ILE A 159 1.18 4.03 -23.67
N ILE A 160 1.08 5.35 -23.54
CA ILE A 160 0.40 5.98 -22.40
C ILE A 160 -1.09 5.60 -22.39
N GLN A 161 -1.74 5.60 -23.55
CA GLN A 161 -3.15 5.23 -23.67
C GLN A 161 -3.39 3.76 -23.28
N GLU A 162 -2.54 2.84 -23.74
CA GLU A 162 -2.62 1.44 -23.36
C GLU A 162 -2.37 1.24 -21.85
N SER A 163 -1.38 1.93 -21.29
CA SER A 163 -1.07 1.92 -19.84
C SER A 163 -2.25 2.44 -19.01
N TYR A 164 -2.88 3.52 -19.44
CA TYR A 164 -4.07 4.07 -18.80
C TYR A 164 -5.24 3.07 -18.79
N VAL A 165 -5.49 2.39 -19.90
CA VAL A 165 -6.54 1.35 -19.97
C VAL A 165 -6.22 0.17 -19.05
N GLN A 166 -4.95 -0.23 -18.94
CA GLN A 166 -4.52 -1.28 -18.02
C GLN A 166 -4.75 -0.86 -16.55
N LEU A 167 -4.32 0.35 -16.17
CA LEU A 167 -4.52 0.88 -14.83
C LEU A 167 -6.01 0.99 -14.46
N GLN A 168 -6.87 1.37 -15.41
CA GLN A 168 -8.32 1.36 -15.18
C GLN A 168 -8.89 -0.03 -14.90
N ARG A 169 -8.37 -1.08 -15.54
CA ARG A 169 -8.80 -2.47 -15.30
C ARG A 169 -8.37 -2.93 -13.90
N GLU A 170 -7.12 -2.69 -13.55
CA GLU A 170 -6.57 -3.00 -12.22
C GLU A 170 -7.33 -2.27 -11.11
N PHE A 171 -7.67 -0.98 -11.31
CA PHE A 171 -8.48 -0.23 -10.35
C PHE A 171 -9.87 -0.86 -10.14
N LYS A 172 -10.53 -1.31 -11.22
CA LYS A 172 -11.82 -2.01 -11.12
C LYS A 172 -11.69 -3.34 -10.39
N GLU A 173 -10.59 -4.06 -10.57
CA GLU A 173 -10.31 -5.31 -9.85
C GLU A 173 -10.08 -5.06 -8.37
N LYS A 174 -9.25 -4.08 -8.00
CA LYS A 174 -9.04 -3.69 -6.60
C LYS A 174 -10.31 -3.20 -5.91
N LEU A 175 -11.21 -2.54 -6.65
CA LEU A 175 -12.54 -2.22 -6.14
C LEU A 175 -13.37 -3.49 -5.85
N ARG A 176 -13.30 -4.53 -6.69
CA ARG A 176 -14.00 -5.80 -6.43
C ARG A 176 -13.43 -6.50 -5.21
N ASP A 177 -12.11 -6.58 -5.08
CA ASP A 177 -11.42 -7.16 -3.93
C ASP A 177 -11.79 -6.45 -2.63
N CYS A 178 -11.75 -5.11 -2.64
CA CYS A 178 -12.13 -4.29 -1.49
C CYS A 178 -13.59 -4.56 -1.06
N ASN A 179 -14.51 -4.65 -2.03
CA ASN A 179 -15.91 -4.98 -1.74
C ASN A 179 -16.08 -6.41 -1.21
N LEU A 180 -15.28 -7.38 -1.68
CA LEU A 180 -15.30 -8.74 -1.18
C LEU A 180 -14.81 -8.79 0.28
N ILE A 181 -13.67 -8.16 0.57
CA ILE A 181 -13.11 -8.07 1.92
C ILE A 181 -14.10 -7.37 2.86
N LYS A 182 -14.77 -6.31 2.42
CA LYS A 182 -15.79 -5.63 3.22
C LYS A 182 -16.93 -6.56 3.60
N ARG A 183 -17.48 -7.35 2.65
CA ARG A 183 -18.53 -8.32 2.95
C ARG A 183 -18.07 -9.40 3.93
N ASN A 184 -16.82 -9.86 3.80
CA ASN A 184 -16.24 -10.83 4.72
C ASN A 184 -16.07 -10.23 6.12
N LEU A 185 -15.61 -8.98 6.21
CA LEU A 185 -15.52 -8.25 7.47
C LEU A 185 -16.89 -8.14 8.14
N ASP A 186 -17.91 -7.67 7.40
CA ASP A 186 -19.28 -7.53 7.91
C ASP A 186 -19.82 -8.85 8.45
N ARG A 187 -19.55 -9.97 7.73
CA ARG A 187 -19.93 -11.31 8.17
C ARG A 187 -19.21 -11.70 9.46
N THR A 188 -17.89 -11.58 9.52
CA THR A 188 -17.11 -11.95 10.70
C THR A 188 -17.45 -11.08 11.90
N THR A 189 -17.75 -9.80 11.71
CA THR A 189 -18.24 -8.91 12.77
C THR A 189 -19.58 -9.38 13.32
N LEU A 190 -20.50 -9.82 12.46
CA LEU A 190 -21.78 -10.38 12.91
C LEU A 190 -21.57 -11.68 13.70
N GLU A 191 -20.70 -12.58 13.22
CA GLU A 191 -20.36 -13.82 13.92
C GLU A 191 -19.69 -13.53 15.29
N LEU A 192 -18.80 -12.53 15.36
CA LEU A 192 -18.18 -12.09 16.61
C LEU A 192 -19.21 -11.56 17.62
N ASN A 193 -20.11 -10.68 17.17
CA ASN A 193 -21.15 -10.11 18.03
C ASN A 193 -22.09 -11.19 18.56
N LEU A 194 -22.42 -12.20 17.74
CA LEU A 194 -23.24 -13.34 18.16
C LEU A 194 -22.54 -14.15 19.26
N VAL A 195 -21.27 -14.51 19.06
CA VAL A 195 -20.50 -15.29 20.05
C VAL A 195 -20.29 -14.49 21.34
N GLN A 196 -20.01 -13.19 21.23
CA GLN A 196 -19.92 -12.30 22.39
C GLN A 196 -21.25 -12.24 23.15
N GLY A 197 -22.38 -12.12 22.43
CA GLY A 197 -23.71 -12.15 23.04
C GLY A 197 -23.98 -13.45 23.78
N GLN A 198 -23.66 -14.60 23.18
CA GLN A 198 -23.78 -15.92 23.81
C GLN A 198 -22.88 -16.08 25.04
N LEU A 199 -21.66 -15.52 25.00
CA LEU A 199 -20.76 -15.53 26.14
C LEU A 199 -21.30 -14.68 27.29
N ASN A 200 -21.78 -13.47 26.98
CA ASN A 200 -22.38 -12.58 27.97
C ASN A 200 -23.64 -13.20 28.62
N GLU A 201 -24.48 -13.88 27.83
CA GLU A 201 -25.66 -14.60 28.35
C GLU A 201 -25.23 -15.76 29.26
N ARG A 202 -24.21 -16.53 28.87
CA ARG A 202 -23.63 -17.57 29.75
C ARG A 202 -23.10 -16.99 31.05
N ASP A 203 -22.34 -15.90 31.00
CA ASP A 203 -21.76 -15.26 32.19
C ASP A 203 -22.85 -14.68 33.09
N HIS A 204 -23.92 -14.13 32.49
CA HIS A 204 -25.09 -13.67 33.22
C HIS A 204 -25.79 -14.82 33.95
N LEU A 205 -26.09 -15.93 33.27
CA LEU A 205 -26.72 -17.11 33.88
C LEU A 205 -25.86 -17.71 34.99
N ILE A 206 -24.53 -17.76 34.79
CA ILE A 206 -23.58 -18.20 35.82
C ILE A 206 -23.70 -17.33 37.07
N SER A 207 -23.72 -16.00 36.89
CA SER A 207 -23.87 -15.05 37.99
C SER A 207 -25.24 -15.12 38.65
N GLU A 208 -26.34 -15.28 37.91
CA GLU A 208 -27.69 -15.42 38.46
C GLU A 208 -27.80 -16.65 39.37
N HIS A 209 -27.09 -17.72 39.05
CA HIS A 209 -27.00 -18.93 39.88
C HIS A 209 -25.99 -18.82 41.04
N GLY A 210 -25.41 -17.64 41.29
CA GLY A 210 -24.48 -17.41 42.39
C GLY A 210 -23.14 -18.14 42.22
N LEU A 211 -22.77 -18.45 40.97
CA LEU A 211 -21.51 -19.06 40.60
C LEU A 211 -20.58 -18.01 39.99
N ILE A 212 -19.27 -18.21 40.13
CA ILE A 212 -18.26 -17.43 39.44
C ILE A 212 -17.21 -18.35 38.82
N ILE A 213 -16.60 -17.89 37.73
CA ILE A 213 -15.54 -18.61 37.04
C ILE A 213 -14.20 -18.25 37.68
N VAL A 214 -13.51 -19.25 38.21
CA VAL A 214 -12.15 -19.11 38.77
C VAL A 214 -11.15 -19.75 37.80
N ALA A 215 -10.07 -19.02 37.50
CA ALA A 215 -8.96 -19.55 36.72
C ALA A 215 -8.10 -20.46 37.60
N ILE A 216 -7.81 -21.65 37.09
CA ILE A 216 -6.88 -22.63 37.66
C ILE A 216 -5.63 -22.53 36.80
N GLU A 217 -4.66 -21.78 37.30
CA GLU A 217 -3.34 -21.68 36.69
C GLU A 217 -2.67 -23.06 36.73
N ASN A 218 -2.22 -23.55 35.58
CA ASN A 218 -1.38 -24.73 35.53
C ASN A 218 0.06 -24.34 35.91
N SER A 219 0.83 -25.28 36.44
CA SER A 219 2.23 -25.08 36.90
C SER A 219 3.20 -24.64 35.80
N ASP A 220 2.80 -24.77 34.54
CA ASP A 220 3.53 -24.49 33.31
C ASP A 220 3.06 -23.19 32.59
N GLY A 221 2.09 -22.45 33.16
CA GLY A 221 1.66 -21.14 32.63
C GLY A 221 0.85 -21.19 31.33
N SER A 222 0.49 -22.38 30.85
CA SER A 222 -0.41 -22.58 29.71
C SER A 222 -1.89 -22.56 30.15
N ASP A 223 -2.77 -22.28 29.19
CA ASP A 223 -4.24 -22.10 29.28
C ASP A 223 -4.87 -22.56 30.60
N ALA A 224 -5.21 -21.59 31.46
CA ALA A 224 -5.75 -21.87 32.78
C ALA A 224 -7.10 -22.56 32.66
N LYS A 225 -7.22 -23.79 33.19
CA LYS A 225 -8.52 -24.47 33.28
C LYS A 225 -9.47 -23.58 34.09
N ARG A 226 -10.74 -23.53 33.70
CA ARG A 226 -11.75 -22.72 34.40
C ARG A 226 -12.64 -23.64 35.22
N ALA A 227 -12.87 -23.28 36.48
CA ALA A 227 -13.82 -23.96 37.35
C ALA A 227 -14.96 -23.01 37.72
N LEU A 228 -16.17 -23.57 37.81
CA LEU A 228 -17.33 -22.88 38.38
C LEU A 228 -17.39 -23.18 39.87
N VAL A 229 -17.42 -22.12 40.66
CA VAL A 229 -17.42 -22.19 42.13
C VAL A 229 -18.48 -21.22 42.66
N SER A 230 -19.15 -21.54 43.76
CA SER A 230 -20.06 -20.58 44.40
C SER A 230 -19.30 -19.32 44.83
N VAL A 231 -20.01 -18.18 44.86
CA VAL A 231 -19.43 -16.91 45.33
C VAL A 231 -18.81 -17.05 46.72
N GLU A 232 -19.46 -17.78 47.63
CA GLU A 232 -18.94 -18.03 48.98
C GLU A 232 -17.62 -18.81 48.96
N ASN A 233 -17.58 -19.94 48.24
CA ASN A 233 -16.37 -20.76 48.14
C ASN A 233 -15.24 -19.99 47.46
N ALA A 234 -15.55 -19.15 46.48
CA ALA A 234 -14.56 -18.29 45.85
C ALA A 234 -13.99 -17.23 46.81
N ASN A 235 -14.82 -16.64 47.68
CA ASN A 235 -14.36 -15.73 48.73
C ASN A 235 -13.45 -16.44 49.73
N VAL A 236 -13.80 -17.68 50.14
CA VAL A 236 -12.94 -18.53 50.97
C VAL A 236 -11.62 -18.80 50.25
N LEU A 237 -11.65 -19.21 48.98
CA LEU A 237 -10.45 -19.43 48.18
C LEU A 237 -9.62 -18.15 47.99
N ALA A 238 -10.22 -16.96 47.99
CA ALA A 238 -9.49 -15.70 47.91
C ALA A 238 -8.72 -15.35 49.20
N SER A 239 -9.11 -15.91 50.35
CA SER A 239 -8.45 -15.66 51.64
C SER A 239 -7.02 -16.23 51.73
N VAL A 240 -6.69 -17.20 50.87
CA VAL A 240 -5.40 -17.88 50.87
C VAL A 240 -4.72 -17.71 49.52
N GLN A 241 -3.45 -17.30 49.54
CA GLN A 241 -2.63 -17.16 48.33
C GLN A 241 -2.00 -18.49 47.90
N GLY A 242 -1.78 -18.63 46.59
CA GLY A 242 -1.17 -19.79 45.95
C GLY A 242 -2.01 -20.34 44.80
N SER A 243 -1.59 -21.46 44.22
CA SER A 243 -2.41 -22.21 43.27
C SER A 243 -3.68 -22.75 43.95
N LEU A 244 -4.68 -23.19 43.18
CA LEU A 244 -5.88 -23.81 43.76
C LEU A 244 -5.51 -24.99 44.67
N ASP A 245 -4.57 -25.83 44.23
CA ASP A 245 -4.12 -26.99 44.99
C ASP A 245 -3.40 -26.57 46.29
N ASP A 246 -2.58 -25.52 46.25
CA ASP A 246 -1.91 -24.99 47.45
C ASP A 246 -2.91 -24.48 48.49
N ARG A 247 -3.96 -23.78 48.03
CA ARG A 247 -5.02 -23.24 48.90
C ARG A 247 -5.79 -24.38 49.56
N LEU A 248 -6.21 -25.38 48.77
CA LEU A 248 -6.92 -26.55 49.27
C LEU A 248 -6.08 -27.35 50.26
N LYS A 249 -4.78 -27.52 50.00
CA LYS A 249 -3.86 -28.19 50.92
C LYS A 249 -3.76 -27.44 52.25
N LYS A 250 -3.59 -26.12 52.23
CA LYS A 250 -3.55 -25.28 53.45
C LYS A 250 -4.82 -25.41 54.28
N PHE A 251 -6.00 -25.36 53.65
CA PHE A 251 -7.27 -25.56 54.36
C PHE A 251 -7.41 -26.97 54.94
N SER A 252 -6.93 -28.00 54.23
CA SER A 252 -6.90 -29.37 54.73
C SER A 252 -6.00 -29.51 55.96
N ASP A 253 -4.81 -28.91 55.93
CA ASP A 253 -3.85 -28.95 57.04
C ASP A 253 -4.40 -28.21 58.28
N GLU A 254 -5.03 -27.05 58.10
CA GLU A 254 -5.68 -26.29 59.17
C GLU A 254 -6.86 -27.06 59.78
N LYS A 255 -7.70 -27.67 58.95
CA LYS A 255 -8.80 -28.53 59.40
C LYS A 255 -8.30 -29.68 60.29
N GLN A 256 -7.20 -30.33 59.92
CA GLN A 256 -6.61 -31.42 60.72
C GLN A 256 -6.06 -30.94 62.06
N LYS A 257 -5.43 -29.76 62.10
CA LYS A 257 -4.94 -29.15 63.34
C LYS A 257 -6.11 -28.84 64.30
N LEU A 258 -7.16 -28.19 63.81
CA LEU A 258 -8.33 -27.87 64.61
C LEU A 258 -9.06 -29.13 65.11
N LEU A 259 -9.17 -30.17 64.28
CA LEU A 259 -9.74 -31.46 64.71
C LEU A 259 -8.93 -32.11 65.84
N SER A 260 -7.61 -32.01 65.78
CA SER A 260 -6.71 -32.52 66.82
C SER A 260 -6.87 -31.75 68.13
N GLU A 261 -6.99 -30.42 68.05
CA GLU A 261 -7.23 -29.54 69.21
C GLU A 261 -8.59 -29.82 69.85
N VAL A 262 -9.66 -29.94 69.05
CA VAL A 262 -10.99 -30.32 69.54
C VAL A 262 -10.96 -31.68 70.23
N HIS A 263 -10.26 -32.68 69.68
CA HIS A 263 -10.09 -33.97 70.34
C HIS A 263 -9.37 -33.85 71.69
N LEU A 264 -8.30 -33.05 71.75
CA LEU A 264 -7.55 -32.83 72.98
C LEU A 264 -8.42 -32.14 74.05
N LEU A 265 -9.19 -31.11 73.66
CA LEU A 265 -10.12 -30.41 74.55
C LEU A 265 -11.24 -31.33 75.04
N HIS A 266 -11.78 -32.22 74.19
CA HIS A 266 -12.75 -33.23 74.62
C HIS A 266 -12.13 -34.18 75.66
N LYS A 267 -10.90 -34.66 75.41
CA LYS A 267 -10.18 -35.51 76.36
C LYS A 267 -9.99 -34.81 77.71
N GLN A 268 -9.57 -33.56 77.71
CA GLN A 268 -9.42 -32.76 78.92
C GLN A 268 -10.75 -32.53 79.63
N LEU A 269 -11.84 -32.30 78.90
CA LEU A 269 -13.17 -32.13 79.47
C LEU A 269 -13.67 -33.43 80.11
N ASP A 270 -13.41 -34.58 79.50
CA ASP A 270 -13.76 -35.89 80.04
C ASP A 270 -12.92 -36.23 81.29
N GLU A 271 -11.64 -35.85 81.30
CA GLU A 271 -10.77 -35.92 82.48
C GLU A 271 -11.27 -35.00 83.61
N HIS A 272 -11.72 -33.78 83.30
CA HIS A 272 -12.31 -32.88 84.29
C HIS A 272 -13.69 -33.35 84.80
N LYS A 273 -14.55 -33.91 83.94
CA LYS A 273 -15.85 -34.48 84.35
C LYS A 273 -15.68 -35.70 85.24
N SER A 274 -14.73 -36.58 84.92
CA SER A 274 -14.38 -37.73 85.77
C SER A 274 -13.70 -37.29 87.09
N GLY A 275 -12.89 -36.23 87.08
CA GLY A 275 -12.33 -35.62 88.29
C GLY A 275 -13.36 -34.89 89.17
N VAL A 276 -14.38 -34.25 88.58
CA VAL A 276 -15.48 -33.59 89.30
C VAL A 276 -16.45 -34.61 89.91
N MET A 277 -16.71 -35.75 89.26
CA MET A 277 -17.48 -36.85 89.86
C MET A 277 -16.83 -37.44 91.12
N VAL A 278 -15.49 -37.43 91.21
CA VAL A 278 -14.76 -37.87 92.42
C VAL A 278 -14.84 -36.83 93.55
N ARG A 279 -15.04 -35.54 93.25
CA ARG A 279 -15.20 -34.48 94.27
C ARG A 279 -16.65 -34.18 94.65
N SER A 280 -17.62 -34.42 93.76
CA SER A 280 -19.06 -34.13 93.98
C SER A 280 -19.80 -35.21 94.78
N SER A 281 -19.14 -36.28 95.22
CA SER A 281 -19.77 -37.32 96.05
C SER A 281 -19.87 -36.98 97.54
N PHE A 282 -19.49 -35.75 97.95
CA PHE A 282 -19.70 -35.24 99.30
C PHE A 282 -20.18 -33.78 99.26
N THR A 283 -21.45 -33.57 98.92
CA THR A 283 -22.41 -32.64 99.57
C THR A 283 -23.59 -32.37 98.62
N HIS A 284 -24.72 -33.02 98.91
CA HIS A 284 -26.03 -32.56 98.46
C HIS A 284 -26.48 -31.40 99.35
N GLY A 285 -27.02 -30.32 98.77
CA GLY A 285 -27.78 -29.34 99.53
C GLY A 285 -28.07 -28.02 98.82
N ALA A 286 -29.33 -27.86 98.44
CA ALA A 286 -30.12 -26.63 98.28
C ALA A 286 -30.02 -25.81 96.98
N GLU A 287 -31.17 -25.76 96.30
CA GLU A 287 -31.60 -24.72 95.36
C GLU A 287 -31.60 -23.32 96.00
N GLU A 288 -31.37 -22.28 95.20
CA GLU A 288 -31.97 -20.96 95.40
C GLU A 288 -31.95 -20.15 94.08
N ASP A 289 -33.14 -19.74 93.64
CA ASP A 289 -33.42 -18.86 92.50
C ASP A 289 -32.77 -17.48 92.65
N TYR A 290 -32.27 -16.91 91.56
CA TYR A 290 -32.13 -15.45 91.42
C TYR A 290 -32.35 -15.00 89.97
N GLU A 291 -33.47 -14.34 89.73
CA GLU A 291 -33.69 -13.44 88.59
C GLU A 291 -32.73 -12.24 88.68
N THR A 292 -32.19 -11.80 87.53
CA THR A 292 -31.75 -10.40 87.38
C THR A 292 -32.10 -9.89 85.99
N GLN A 293 -33.13 -9.03 85.95
CA GLN A 293 -33.35 -8.07 84.87
C GLN A 293 -32.44 -6.86 85.08
N THR A 294 -31.81 -6.35 84.01
CA THR A 294 -31.52 -4.92 83.74
C THR A 294 -30.78 -4.83 82.38
N SER A 295 -31.45 -4.49 81.28
CA SER A 295 -31.69 -3.13 80.75
C SER A 295 -30.43 -2.40 80.25
N GLY A 296 -30.38 -2.11 78.94
CA GLY A 296 -29.35 -1.27 78.32
C GLY A 296 -29.63 -0.96 76.85
N ASN A 297 -30.49 0.03 76.60
CA ASN A 297 -30.80 0.65 75.30
C ASN A 297 -29.56 1.06 74.50
N PHE A 298 -29.60 0.93 73.16
CA PHE A 298 -29.35 2.08 72.28
C PHE A 298 -30.18 2.02 70.98
N ARG A 299 -30.74 3.19 70.65
CA ARG A 299 -31.67 3.52 69.57
C ARG A 299 -30.96 3.75 68.23
N THR A 300 -31.71 3.48 67.14
CA THR A 300 -31.82 4.22 65.84
C THR A 300 -30.54 4.52 65.06
N ILE A 301 -30.51 4.32 63.73
CA ILE A 301 -30.94 5.32 62.73
C ILE A 301 -31.31 4.61 61.42
N GLY A 302 -32.47 4.95 60.87
CA GLY A 302 -32.83 4.65 59.49
C GLY A 302 -32.15 5.59 58.50
N GLY A 303 -31.81 5.07 57.32
CA GLY A 303 -31.29 5.84 56.20
C GLY A 303 -31.95 5.41 54.89
N SER A 304 -32.77 6.31 54.36
CA SER A 304 -33.38 6.38 53.02
C SER A 304 -32.44 5.87 51.91
N ARG A 305 -32.88 4.98 51.00
CA ARG A 305 -33.59 5.31 49.74
C ARG A 305 -33.26 6.70 49.19
N ASP A 306 -32.35 6.77 48.21
CA ASP A 306 -32.54 7.56 46.99
C ASP A 306 -31.43 7.19 46.00
N CYS A 307 -31.83 6.65 44.83
CA CYS A 307 -31.00 6.49 43.65
C CYS A 307 -31.37 7.58 42.65
N LYS A 308 -30.37 8.37 42.26
CA LYS A 308 -30.25 9.02 40.96
C LYS A 308 -28.90 8.68 40.40
#